data_AF-A0A8X6XK09-F1
#
_entry.id   AF-A0A8X6XK09-F1
#
_cell.length_a   1.000
_cell.length_b   1.000
_cell.length_c   1.000
_cell.angle_alpha   90.00
_cell.angle_beta   90.00
_cell.angle_gamma   90.00
#
_symmetry.space_group_name_H-M   'P 1'
#
loop_
_entity.id
_entity.type
_entity.pdbx_description
1 polymer ?
#
loop_
_entity_poly.entity_id
_entity_poly.type
_entity_poly.pdbx_seq_one_letter_code
_entity_poly.pdbx_strand_id
1 'polypeptide(L)'
;MTNRTDGVPGSFPKDTDMDRGSSVSRTHENGKACLVKWKDNKSVPFWSSAFGIKPESSCKRWAKEPREIVDVRQYNTYMGGVDMMDKLILYYRIFIWNKKWTMRVFAHFLNMAT
;
A
#
# COMPACT_ATOMS: atom_id res chain seq x y z
N MET A 1 1.58 -10.01 -8.90
CA MET A 1 0.94 -10.32 -7.60
C MET A 1 -0.24 -11.29 -7.71
N THR A 2 -0.55 -11.80 -8.91
CA THR A 2 -1.61 -12.80 -9.16
C THR A 2 -1.34 -14.17 -8.52
N ASN A 3 -0.07 -14.50 -8.26
CA ASN A 3 0.32 -15.82 -7.72
C ASN A 3 0.11 -15.98 -6.21
N ARG A 4 -0.32 -14.94 -5.49
CA ARG A 4 -0.53 -15.00 -4.02
C ARG A 4 -1.97 -15.24 -3.61
N THR A 5 -2.90 -15.11 -4.55
CA THR A 5 -4.33 -15.30 -4.32
C THR A 5 -4.77 -16.52 -5.10
N ASP A 6 -4.70 -17.71 -4.49
CA ASP A 6 -5.20 -18.94 -5.10
C ASP A 6 -6.69 -18.78 -5.45
N GLY A 7 -7.02 -18.83 -6.74
CA GLY A 7 -8.40 -18.84 -7.24
C GLY A 7 -9.18 -17.52 -7.18
N VAL A 8 -8.77 -16.54 -6.36
CA VAL A 8 -9.45 -15.24 -6.28
C VAL A 8 -9.40 -14.36 -7.55
N PRO A 9 -8.35 -14.40 -8.42
CA PRO A 9 -8.31 -13.51 -9.59
C PRO A 9 -9.35 -13.86 -10.67
N GLY A 10 -9.93 -15.07 -10.67
CA GLY A 10 -11.07 -15.42 -11.53
C GLY A 10 -12.41 -14.85 -11.06
N SER A 11 -12.45 -14.31 -9.85
CA SER A 11 -13.67 -13.83 -9.21
C SER A 11 -13.89 -12.32 -9.33
N PHE A 12 -12.86 -11.58 -9.74
CA PHE A 12 -12.94 -10.15 -10.02
C PHE A 12 -13.18 -9.90 -11.50
N PRO A 13 -13.87 -8.79 -11.86
CA PRO A 13 -13.94 -8.38 -13.26
C PRO A 13 -12.53 -8.20 -13.81
N LYS A 14 -12.39 -8.44 -15.11
CA LYS A 14 -11.13 -8.16 -15.79
C LYS A 14 -10.79 -6.68 -15.60
N ASP A 15 -9.52 -6.34 -15.85
CA ASP A 15 -9.18 -4.99 -16.28
C ASP A 15 -9.92 -4.77 -17.63
N THR A 16 -9.76 -3.78 -18.49
CA THR A 16 -10.74 -3.58 -19.61
C THR A 16 -12.19 -3.27 -19.17
N ASP A 17 -12.91 -4.13 -18.43
CA ASP A 17 -14.32 -3.99 -18.04
C ASP A 17 -14.55 -3.03 -16.87
N MET A 18 -13.50 -2.74 -16.08
CA MET A 18 -13.56 -1.76 -14.99
C MET A 18 -13.27 -0.34 -15.49
N ASP A 19 -14.05 0.65 -15.08
CA ASP A 19 -13.72 2.05 -15.33
C ASP A 19 -12.62 2.55 -14.40
N ARG A 20 -11.90 3.59 -14.82
CA ARG A 20 -10.86 4.22 -13.99
C ARG A 20 -11.51 4.86 -12.77
N GLY A 21 -10.97 4.56 -11.59
CA GLY A 21 -11.51 4.99 -10.29
C GLY A 21 -12.50 4.00 -9.68
N SER A 22 -12.95 2.98 -10.42
CA SER A 22 -13.82 1.94 -9.86
C SER A 22 -13.06 1.02 -8.89
N SER A 23 -13.76 0.58 -7.85
CA SER A 23 -13.27 -0.40 -6.89
C SER A 23 -14.29 -1.53 -6.71
N VAL A 24 -13.80 -2.76 -6.61
CA VAL A 24 -14.62 -3.94 -6.37
C VAL A 24 -14.04 -4.67 -5.18
N SER A 25 -14.85 -4.90 -4.13
CA SER A 25 -14.43 -5.70 -2.98
C SER A 25 -15.20 -6.99 -2.89
N ARG A 26 -14.50 -8.02 -2.44
CA ARG A 26 -15.08 -9.28 -2.04
C ARG A 26 -14.65 -9.58 -0.61
N THR A 27 -15.64 -9.82 0.25
CA THR A 27 -15.39 -10.24 1.63
C THR A 27 -15.36 -11.76 1.67
N HIS A 28 -14.42 -12.33 2.41
CA HIS A 28 -14.39 -13.76 2.69
C HIS A 28 -15.64 -14.16 3.51
N GLU A 29 -16.16 -15.36 3.34
CA GLU A 29 -17.41 -15.83 4.01
C GLU A 29 -17.40 -15.65 5.54
N ASN A 30 -16.21 -15.65 6.14
CA ASN A 30 -16.02 -15.45 7.58
C ASN A 30 -16.04 -13.97 8.03
N GLY A 31 -16.21 -13.00 7.13
CA GLY A 31 -16.26 -11.57 7.45
C GLY A 31 -14.95 -10.92 7.96
N LYS A 32 -13.90 -11.71 8.18
CA LYS A 32 -12.62 -11.28 8.80
C LYS A 32 -11.60 -10.66 7.83
N ALA A 33 -11.87 -10.75 6.53
CA ALA A 33 -10.93 -10.35 5.48
C ALA A 33 -11.70 -9.84 4.25
N CYS A 34 -11.31 -8.68 3.77
CA CYS A 34 -11.83 -8.06 2.57
C CYS A 34 -10.71 -7.86 1.56
N LEU A 35 -10.92 -8.36 0.34
CA LEU A 35 -10.02 -8.18 -0.77
C LEU A 35 -10.64 -7.14 -1.72
N VAL A 36 -9.90 -6.07 -1.99
CA VAL A 36 -10.35 -4.95 -2.80
C VAL A 36 -9.47 -4.86 -4.05
N LYS A 37 -10.07 -4.86 -5.23
CA LYS A 37 -9.40 -4.55 -6.49
C LYS A 37 -9.76 -3.14 -6.91
N TRP A 38 -8.77 -2.26 -7.01
CA TRP A 38 -8.94 -0.88 -7.46
C TRP A 38 -8.29 -0.66 -8.81
N LYS A 39 -8.93 0.08 -9.72
CA LYS A 39 -8.37 0.40 -11.03
C LYS A 39 -8.03 1.88 -11.15
N ASP A 40 -6.74 2.20 -11.19
CA ASP A 40 -6.24 3.49 -11.69
C ASP A 40 -5.81 3.32 -13.16
N ASN A 41 -4.54 3.56 -13.50
CA ASN A 41 -3.98 3.20 -14.81
C ASN A 41 -3.76 1.69 -14.96
N LYS A 42 -3.50 1.00 -13.84
CA LYS A 42 -3.38 -0.45 -13.72
C LYS A 42 -4.22 -0.90 -12.53
N SER A 43 -4.69 -2.15 -12.54
CA SER A 43 -5.37 -2.70 -11.38
C SER A 43 -4.38 -2.97 -10.24
N VAL A 44 -4.78 -2.58 -9.03
CA VAL A 44 -4.03 -2.81 -7.80
C VAL A 44 -4.91 -3.60 -6.84
N PRO A 45 -4.53 -4.84 -6.48
CA PRO A 45 -5.22 -5.59 -5.44
C PRO A 45 -4.70 -5.18 -4.05
N PHE A 46 -5.63 -4.96 -3.13
CA PHE A 46 -5.39 -4.68 -1.72
C PHE A 46 -6.10 -5.71 -0.86
N TRP A 47 -5.50 -6.07 0.27
CA TRP A 47 -6.11 -6.93 1.27
C TRP A 47 -6.16 -6.19 2.60
N SER A 48 -7.32 -6.18 3.24
CA SER A 48 -7.53 -5.58 4.55
C SER A 48 -8.38 -6.51 5.42
N SER A 49 -8.04 -6.62 6.70
CA SER A 49 -8.82 -7.37 7.70
C SER A 49 -9.80 -6.48 8.48
N ALA A 50 -9.57 -5.17 8.48
CA ALA A 50 -10.31 -4.20 9.31
C ALA A 50 -11.25 -3.29 8.51
N PHE A 51 -10.97 -3.06 7.22
CA PHE A 51 -11.70 -2.11 6.38
C PHE A 51 -12.05 -2.75 5.03
N GLY A 52 -13.30 -2.61 4.60
CA GLY A 52 -13.75 -3.01 3.26
C GLY A 52 -13.69 -1.85 2.26
N ILE A 53 -14.58 -1.83 1.26
CA ILE A 53 -14.76 -0.65 0.39
C ILE A 53 -15.18 0.59 1.17
N LYS A 54 -15.91 0.41 2.28
CA LYS A 54 -16.34 1.52 3.15
C LYS A 54 -15.39 1.65 4.34
N PRO A 55 -15.02 2.89 4.75
CA PRO A 55 -15.48 4.17 4.23
C PRO A 55 -14.73 4.61 2.97
N GLU A 56 -15.47 4.88 1.89
CA GLU A 56 -14.92 5.52 0.70
C GLU A 56 -14.55 6.96 1.06
N SER A 57 -13.26 7.24 1.24
CA SER A 57 -12.81 8.62 1.41
C SER A 57 -12.56 9.24 0.04
N SER A 58 -13.26 10.32 -0.28
CA SER A 58 -12.99 11.10 -1.48
C SER A 58 -11.67 11.86 -1.32
N CYS A 59 -10.73 11.61 -2.23
CA CYS A 59 -9.48 12.37 -2.32
C CYS A 59 -9.46 13.11 -3.66
N LYS A 60 -9.15 14.40 -3.62
CA LYS A 60 -9.03 15.22 -4.84
C LYS A 60 -7.68 14.95 -5.50
N ARG A 61 -7.67 14.22 -6.61
CA ARG A 61 -6.52 14.14 -7.54
C ARG A 61 -6.88 14.89 -8.83
N TRP A 62 -5.89 15.50 -9.48
CA TRP A 62 -6.07 16.22 -10.72
C TRP A 62 -6.40 15.25 -11.88
N ALA A 63 -7.57 15.39 -12.47
CA ALA A 63 -8.04 14.73 -13.67
C ALA A 63 -8.84 15.74 -14.50
N LYS A 64 -8.86 15.58 -15.83
CA LYS A 64 -9.47 16.59 -16.73
C LYS A 64 -10.99 16.76 -16.52
N GLU A 65 -11.74 15.68 -16.24
CA GLU A 65 -13.18 15.69 -15.86
C GLU A 65 -13.56 14.32 -15.22
N PRO A 66 -14.73 14.15 -14.53
CA PRO A 66 -15.22 14.87 -13.36
C PRO A 66 -14.61 14.35 -12.03
N ARG A 67 -14.86 15.09 -10.94
CA ARG A 67 -14.21 15.02 -9.64
C ARG A 67 -14.93 14.06 -8.69
N GLU A 68 -14.38 12.86 -8.50
CA GLU A 68 -14.31 12.18 -7.21
C GLU A 68 -13.58 10.85 -7.41
N ILE A 69 -12.41 10.73 -6.78
CA ILE A 69 -11.63 9.50 -6.77
C ILE A 69 -11.68 8.99 -5.33
N VAL A 70 -12.24 7.79 -5.17
CA VAL A 70 -12.14 7.00 -3.96
C VAL A 70 -10.69 6.51 -3.89
N ASP A 71 -9.88 7.21 -3.09
CA ASP A 71 -8.51 6.79 -2.83
C ASP A 71 -8.50 5.86 -1.62
N VAL A 72 -7.57 4.91 -1.62
CA VAL A 72 -7.27 4.07 -0.45
C VAL A 72 -6.43 4.91 0.52
N ARG A 73 -7.00 6.03 0.98
CA ARG A 73 -6.32 7.06 1.76
C ARG A 73 -5.62 6.47 2.98
N GLN A 74 -6.25 5.51 3.65
CA GLN A 74 -5.65 4.82 4.80
C GLN A 74 -4.39 4.06 4.40
N TYR A 75 -4.42 3.30 3.30
CA TYR A 75 -3.25 2.60 2.81
C TYR A 75 -2.11 3.58 2.48
N ASN A 76 -2.41 4.64 1.72
CA ASN A 76 -1.40 5.65 1.37
C ASN A 76 -0.86 6.40 2.59
N THR A 77 -1.69 6.66 3.60
CA THR A 77 -1.28 7.36 4.83
C THR A 77 -0.28 6.53 5.63
N TYR A 78 -0.51 5.22 5.76
CA TYR A 78 0.32 4.36 6.62
C TYR A 78 1.47 3.68 5.88
N MET A 79 1.41 3.53 4.56
CA MET A 79 2.48 2.88 3.78
C MET A 79 3.81 3.63 3.83
N GLY A 80 3.77 4.96 3.99
CA GLY A 80 4.96 5.83 3.92
C GLY A 80 5.86 5.83 5.15
N GLY A 81 5.45 5.25 6.28
CA GLY A 81 6.18 5.37 7.55
C GLY A 81 7.60 4.79 7.48
N VAL A 82 7.77 3.61 6.87
CA VAL A 82 9.08 2.94 6.76
C VAL A 82 10.01 3.70 5.79
N ASP A 83 9.49 4.15 4.65
CA ASP A 83 10.25 4.91 3.67
C ASP A 83 10.69 6.28 4.23
N MET A 84 9.84 6.92 5.04
CA MET A 84 10.20 8.15 5.75
C MET A 84 11.33 7.91 6.75
N MET A 85 11.24 6.85 7.54
CA MET A 85 12.29 6.47 8.48
C MET A 85 13.61 6.12 7.77
N ASP A 86 13.56 5.36 6.67
CA ASP A 86 14.75 5.01 5.90
C ASP A 86 15.45 6.25 5.30
N LYS A 87 14.66 7.22 4.82
CA LYS A 87 15.18 8.53 4.38
C LYS A 87 15.86 9.28 5.52
N LEU A 88 15.25 9.35 6.70
CA LEU A 88 15.83 10.02 7.87
C LEU A 88 17.15 9.35 8.29
N ILE A 89 17.19 8.01 8.30
CA ILE A 89 18.40 7.25 8.58
C ILE A 89 19.47 7.53 7.52
N LEU A 90 19.11 7.71 6.25
CA LEU A 90 20.06 8.06 5.20
C LEU A 90 20.61 9.48 5.38
N TYR A 91 19.77 10.44 5.77
CA TYR A 91 20.18 11.84 6.00
C TYR A 91 21.12 11.99 7.20
N TYR A 92 20.84 11.31 8.30
CA TYR A 92 21.60 11.43 9.56
C TYR A 92 22.53 10.24 9.85
N ARG A 93 22.94 9.53 8.80
CA ARG A 93 23.69 8.27 8.95
C ARG A 93 25.06 8.46 9.60
N ILE A 94 25.28 7.82 10.75
CA ILE A 94 26.61 7.66 11.33
C ILE A 94 27.46 6.77 10.40
N PHE A 95 28.56 7.34 9.91
CA PHE A 95 29.48 6.64 9.03
C PHE A 95 30.62 5.98 9.82
N ILE A 96 30.66 4.65 9.82
CA ILE A 96 31.72 3.86 10.46
C ILE A 96 32.51 3.11 9.39
N TRP A 97 33.80 3.42 9.26
CA TRP A 97 34.74 2.70 8.38
C TRP A 97 35.24 1.41 9.04
N ASN A 98 34.34 0.46 9.31
CA ASN A 98 34.70 -0.86 9.86
C ASN A 98 34.27 -2.00 8.93
N LYS A 99 35.17 -2.96 8.68
CA LYS A 99 34.86 -4.15 7.86
C LYS A 99 33.93 -5.15 8.57
N LYS A 100 33.89 -5.15 9.91
CA LYS A 100 33.03 -6.05 10.69
C LYS A 100 31.55 -5.66 10.53
N TRP A 101 30.71 -6.56 10.02
CA TRP A 101 29.28 -6.30 9.79
C TRP A 101 28.51 -5.95 11.08
N THR A 102 28.95 -6.48 12.23
CA THR A 102 28.35 -6.23 13.54
C THR A 102 28.39 -4.74 13.90
N MET A 103 29.46 -4.02 13.56
CA MET A 103 29.56 -2.59 13.81
C MET A 103 28.60 -1.77 12.95
N ARG A 104 28.27 -2.24 11.73
CA ARG A 104 27.25 -1.59 10.88
C ARG A 104 25.84 -1.76 11.47
N VAL A 105 25.55 -2.92 12.06
CA VAL A 105 24.28 -3.16 12.75
C VAL A 105 24.15 -2.30 14.00
N PHE A 106 25.21 -2.22 14.81
CA PHE A 106 25.24 -1.33 15.98
C PHE A 106 25.00 0.14 15.61
N ALA A 107 25.68 0.64 14.57
CA ALA A 107 25.47 1.99 14.06
C ALA A 107 24.04 2.24 13.58
N HIS A 108 23.43 1.24 12.92
CA HIS A 108 22.04 1.33 12.47
C HIS A 108 21.06 1.45 13.62
N PHE A 109 21.23 0.68 14.70
CA PHE A 109 20.41 0.83 15.91
C PHE A 109 20.60 2.20 16.57
N LEU A 110 21.82 2.74 16.54
CA LEU A 110 22.08 4.07 17.08
C LEU A 110 21.41 5.16 16.22
N ASN A 111 21.47 5.05 14.89
CA ASN A 111 20.75 5.93 13.95
C ASN A 111 19.22 5.83 14.08
N MET A 112 18.69 4.73 14.61
CA MET A 112 17.24 4.55 14.85
C MET A 112 16.80 5.12 16.20
N ALA A 113 17.70 5.10 17.19
CA ALA A 113 17.43 5.60 18.54
C ALA A 113 17.56 7.12 18.68
N THR A 114 18.26 7.75 17.72
CA THR A 114 18.50 9.21 17.68
C THR A 114 17.55 9.88 16.71
#